data_AF-E2DZQ2-F1
#
_entry.id   AF-E2DZQ2-F1
#
_cell.length_a   1.000
_cell.length_b   1.000
_cell.length_c   1.000
_cell.angle_alpha   90.00
_cell.angle_beta   90.00
_cell.angle_gamma   90.00
#
_symmetry.space_group_name_H-M   'P 1'
#
loop_
_entity.id
_entity.type
_entity.pdbx_description
1 polymer ?
#
loop_
_entity_poly.entity_id
_entity_poly.type
_entity_poly.pdbx_seq_one_letter_code
_entity_poly.pdbx_strand_id
1 'polypeptide(L)' 'NGVNPEVYRLMLFHFAVRDRARIWLDSQPKENLDSWEKLVNAFLAKFFSPQKMSKIRVEVQTFKQKDGELV' A
#
# COMPACT_ATOMS: atom_id res chain seq x y z
N ASN A 1 18.56 16.50 19.56
CA ASN A 1 17.31 16.71 18.80
C ASN A 1 16.46 15.45 18.87
N GLY A 2 15.51 15.42 19.82
CA GLY A 2 14.77 14.22 20.25
C GLY A 2 13.37 14.11 19.62
N VAL A 3 13.30 14.01 18.30
CA VAL A 3 12.03 13.72 17.62
C VAL A 3 11.93 12.20 17.44
N ASN A 4 10.78 11.61 17.81
CA ASN A 4 10.53 10.18 17.66
C ASN A 4 10.66 9.78 16.16
N PRO A 5 11.52 8.81 15.80
CA PRO A 5 11.65 8.29 14.44
C PRO A 5 10.33 7.91 13.77
N GLU A 6 9.33 7.47 14.53
CA GLU A 6 8.01 7.13 14.03
C GLU A 6 7.25 8.33 13.47
N VAL A 7 7.40 9.51 14.08
CA VAL A 7 6.79 10.75 13.57
C VAL A 7 7.33 11.08 12.19
N TYR A 8 8.65 10.91 11.97
CA TYR A 8 9.24 11.09 10.65
C TYR A 8 8.70 10.06 9.65
N ARG A 9 8.56 8.78 10.04
CA ARG A 9 8.00 7.76 9.15
C ARG A 9 6.57 8.06 8.75
N LEU A 10 5.71 8.45 9.69
CA LEU A 10 4.34 8.85 9.42
C LEU A 10 4.28 10.04 8.45
N MET A 11 5.09 11.08 8.68
CA MET A 11 5.15 12.25 7.81
C MET A 11 5.68 11.93 6.41
N LEU A 12 6.73 11.12 6.33
CA LEU A 12 7.36 10.75 5.06
C LEU A 12 6.50 9.79 4.25
N PHE A 13 5.67 8.96 4.89
CA PHE A 13 4.78 8.03 4.21
C PHE A 13 3.79 8.71 3.27
N HIS A 14 3.31 9.90 3.63
CA HIS A 14 2.50 10.73 2.74
C HIS A 14 3.16 10.94 1.38
N PHE A 15 4.49 11.12 1.34
CA PHE A 15 5.24 11.32 0.10
C PHE A 15 5.54 10.02 -0.65
N ALA A 16 5.46 8.87 0.01
CA ALA A 16 5.69 7.56 -0.59
C ALA A 16 4.47 7.03 -1.37
N VAL A 17 3.26 7.55 -1.09
CA VAL A 17 2.02 7.11 -1.74
C VAL A 17 1.52 8.10 -2.79
N ARG A 18 0.86 7.59 -3.83
CA ARG A 18 0.31 8.38 -4.95
C ARG A 18 -1.13 7.97 -5.28
N ASP A 19 -1.79 8.78 -6.11
CA ASP A 19 -3.10 8.49 -6.71
C ASP A 19 -4.15 8.01 -5.71
N ARG A 20 -4.73 6.82 -5.95
CA ARG A 20 -5.77 6.22 -5.11
C ARG A 20 -5.30 5.94 -3.68
N ALA A 21 -4.02 5.63 -3.51
CA ALA A 21 -3.45 5.43 -2.17
C ALA A 21 -3.34 6.74 -1.40
N ARG A 22 -3.00 7.84 -2.08
CA ARG A 22 -2.96 9.16 -1.47
C ARG A 22 -4.34 9.66 -1.08
N ILE A 23 -5.32 9.54 -1.99
CA ILE A 23 -6.72 9.92 -1.73
C ILE A 23 -7.30 9.13 -0.55
N TRP A 24 -7.02 7.82 -0.48
CA TRP A 24 -7.45 7.00 0.66
C TRP A 24 -6.81 7.43 1.97
N LEU A 25 -5.50 7.73 1.96
CA LEU A 25 -4.77 8.14 3.14
C LEU A 25 -5.31 9.47 3.68
N ASP A 26 -5.53 10.45 2.79
CA ASP A 26 -6.08 11.76 3.14
C ASP A 26 -7.55 11.68 3.63
N SER A 27 -8.28 10.60 3.31
CA SER A 27 -9.66 10.38 3.78
C SER A 27 -9.76 9.67 5.13
N GLN A 28 -8.66 9.19 5.70
CA GLN A 28 -8.69 8.53 7.00
C GLN A 28 -8.76 9.56 8.15
N PRO A 29 -9.53 9.28 9.21
CA PRO A 29 -9.53 10.15 10.38
C PRO A 29 -8.16 10.07 11.06
N LYS A 30 -7.67 11.22 11.55
CA LYS A 30 -6.33 11.34 12.17
C LYS A 30 -6.14 10.40 13.36
N GLU A 31 -7.22 10.07 14.05
CA GLU A 31 -7.26 9.18 15.22
C GLU A 31 -7.01 7.70 14.86
N ASN A 32 -7.27 7.31 13.61
CA ASN A 32 -7.10 5.91 13.18
C ASN A 32 -5.67 5.58 12.73
N LEU A 33 -4.83 6.58 12.45
CA LEU A 33 -3.48 6.40 11.91
C LEU A 33 -2.44 7.21 12.71
N ASP A 34 -2.55 7.18 14.03
CA ASP A 34 -1.68 7.89 14.97
C ASP A 34 -0.35 7.19 15.27
N SER A 35 -0.20 5.92 14.86
CA SER A 35 1.04 5.15 14.98
C SER A 35 1.45 4.53 13.65
N TRP A 36 2.76 4.31 13.49
CA TRP A 36 3.31 3.69 12.28
C TRP A 36 2.70 2.30 12.03
N GLU A 37 2.54 1.51 13.08
CA GLU A 37 1.96 0.18 13.01
C GLU A 37 0.51 0.20 12.51
N LYS A 38 -0.35 1.06 13.07
CA LYS A 38 -1.75 1.19 12.63
C LYS A 38 -1.82 1.63 11.16
N LEU A 39 -0.99 2.60 10.78
CA LEU A 39 -0.90 3.08 9.40
C LEU A 39 -0.57 1.95 8.42
N VAL A 40 0.52 1.22 8.68
CA VAL A 40 0.99 0.15 7.79
C VAL A 40 -0.03 -0.98 7.71
N ASN A 41 -0.58 -1.41 8.85
CA ASN A 41 -1.57 -2.48 8.87
C ASN A 41 -2.84 -2.12 8.09
N ALA A 42 -3.37 -0.91 8.27
CA ALA A 42 -4.54 -0.44 7.51
C ALA A 42 -4.25 -0.33 6.01
N PHE A 43 -3.07 0.17 5.65
CA PHE A 43 -2.64 0.30 4.25
C PHE A 43 -2.52 -1.07 3.57
N LEU A 44 -1.86 -2.04 4.22
CA LEU A 44 -1.71 -3.40 3.71
C LEU A 44 -3.07 -4.10 3.58
N ALA A 45 -3.95 -3.97 4.58
CA ALA A 45 -5.29 -4.54 4.52
C ALA A 45 -6.11 -3.98 3.33
N LYS A 46 -6.00 -2.68 3.06
CA LYS A 46 -6.75 -2.02 1.98
C LYS A 46 -6.21 -2.37 0.58
N PHE A 47 -4.90 -2.28 0.39
CA PHE A 47 -4.27 -2.36 -0.93
C PHE A 47 -3.73 -3.76 -1.25
N PHE A 48 -3.27 -4.49 -0.24
CA PHE A 48 -2.61 -5.79 -0.35
C PHE A 48 -3.38 -6.90 0.37
N SER A 49 -4.71 -6.87 0.28
CA SER A 49 -5.53 -7.91 0.89
C SER A 49 -5.15 -9.31 0.36
N PRO A 50 -5.23 -10.37 1.18
CA PRO A 50 -4.88 -11.72 0.76
C PRO A 50 -5.60 -12.17 -0.52
N GLN A 51 -6.84 -11.71 -0.71
CA GLN A 51 -7.65 -12.00 -1.89
C GLN A 51 -7.06 -11.37 -3.16
N LYS A 52 -6.64 -10.09 -3.10
CA LYS A 52 -5.98 -9.41 -4.23
C LYS A 52 -4.65 -10.08 -4.56
N MET A 53 -3.88 -10.44 -3.54
CA MET A 53 -2.61 -11.14 -3.70
C MET A 53 -2.79 -12.53 -4.30
N SER A 54 -3.81 -13.27 -3.87
CA SER A 54 -4.16 -14.57 -4.44
C SER A 54 -4.55 -14.44 -5.92
N LYS A 55 -5.38 -13.45 -6.27
CA LYS A 55 -5.76 -13.18 -7.65
C LYS A 55 -4.55 -12.89 -8.55
N ILE A 56 -3.65 -11.99 -8.13
CA ILE A 56 -2.43 -11.68 -8.87
C ILE A 56 -1.56 -12.94 -9.03
N ARG A 57 -1.43 -13.75 -7.98
CA ARG A 57 -0.68 -15.01 -8.05
C ARG A 57 -1.26 -15.95 -9.10
N VAL A 58 -2.58 -16.11 -9.14
CA VAL A 58 -3.26 -16.90 -10.17
C VAL A 58 -3.01 -16.32 -11.55
N GLU A 59 -3.19 -15.00 -11.73
CA GLU A 59 -2.96 -14.33 -13.03
C GLU A 59 -1.53 -14.56 -13.54
N VAL A 60 -0.52 -14.49 -12.67
CA VAL A 60 0.88 -14.80 -13.01
C VAL A 60 1.06 -16.29 -13.33
N GLN A 61 0.49 -17.20 -12.54
CA GLN A 61 0.61 -18.64 -12.77
C GLN A 61 -0.09 -19.10 -14.05
N THR A 62 -1.20 -18.46 -14.41
CA THR A 62 -1.97 -18.76 -15.62
C THR A 62 -1.57 -17.89 -16.80
N PHE A 63 -0.56 -17.03 -16.64
CA PHE A 63 -0.09 -16.15 -17.70
C PHE A 63 0.39 -16.99 -18.88
N LYS A 64 -0.10 -16.66 -20.07
CA LYS A 64 0.38 -17.21 -21.33
C LYS A 64 0.69 -16.05 -22.25
N GLN A 65 1.92 -16.06 -22.77
CA GLN A 65 2.33 -15.16 -23.83
C GLN A 65 1.40 -15.34 -25.03
N LYS A 66 0.90 -14.24 -25.58
CA LYS A 66 0.03 -14.26 -26.75
C LYS A 66 0.86 -14.45 -28.02
N ASP A 67 0.26 -15.04 -29.04
CA ASP A 67 0.89 -15.16 -30.36
C ASP A 67 1.28 -13.77 -30.89
N GLY A 68 2.57 -13.59 -31.17
CA GLY A 68 3.14 -12.33 -31.67
C GLY A 68 3.67 -11.37 -30.60
N GLU A 69 3.57 -11.69 -29.30
CA GLU A 69 4.31 -10.94 -28.27
C GLU A 69 5.81 -11.24 -28.40
N LEU A 70 6.63 -10.21 -28.60
CA LEU A 70 8.09 -10.35 -28.65
C LEU A 70 8.63 -10.59 -27.23
N VAL A 71 9.58 -11.52 -27.14
CA VAL A 71 10.35 -11.81 -25.91
C VAL A 71 11.40 -10.73 -25.68
#